data_AF-A0A520CFY1-F1
#
_entry.id   AF-A0A520CFY1-F1
#
_cell.length_a   1.000
_cell.length_b   1.000
_cell.length_c   1.000
_cell.angle_alpha   90.00
_cell.angle_beta   90.00
_cell.angle_gamma   90.00
#
_symmetry.space_group_name_H-M   'P 1'
#
loop_
_entity.id
_entity.type
_entity.pdbx_description
1 polymer ?
#
loop_
_entity_poly.entity_id
_entity_poly.type
_entity_poly.pdbx_seq_one_letter_code
_entity_poly.pdbx_strand_id
1 'polypeptide(L)'
;MKKFIYSLVLMFTLAISTNTVMAADKVEPKTELTPEQRVQFDKIVNRVEEIRNMDKSNLTRVEKKALRKELREMKDKARALSGGVYLSVGAIIIIILLLILIL
;
A
#
# COMPACT_ATOMS: atom_id res chain seq x y z
N MET A 1 32.45 -8.32 41.03
CA MET A 1 32.92 -9.23 39.96
C MET A 1 31.77 -9.84 39.14
N LYS A 2 30.87 -10.64 39.72
CA LYS A 2 29.78 -11.29 38.94
C LYS A 2 28.88 -10.31 38.17
N LYS A 3 28.49 -9.19 38.79
CA LYS A 3 27.68 -8.12 38.15
C LYS A 3 28.39 -7.45 36.96
N PHE A 4 29.72 -7.36 37.03
CA PHE A 4 30.55 -6.81 35.95
C PHE A 4 30.63 -7.79 34.78
N ILE A 5 30.73 -9.08 35.09
CA ILE A 5 30.72 -10.16 34.08
C ILE A 5 29.37 -10.22 33.36
N TYR A 6 28.24 -10.11 34.08
CA TYR A 6 26.92 -10.07 33.46
C TYR A 6 26.71 -8.83 32.58
N SER A 7 27.22 -7.66 33.01
CA SER A 7 27.20 -6.43 32.20
C SER A 7 28.00 -6.58 30.91
N LEU A 8 29.15 -7.26 30.97
CA LEU A 8 30.04 -7.45 29.82
C LEU A 8 29.46 -8.47 28.83
N VAL A 9 28.82 -9.53 29.32
CA VAL A 9 28.11 -10.51 28.50
C VAL A 9 26.89 -9.89 27.80
N LEU A 10 26.11 -9.05 28.50
CA LEU A 10 24.96 -8.34 27.92
C LEU A 10 25.37 -7.44 26.75
N MET A 11 26.47 -6.70 26.93
CA MET A 11 27.00 -5.78 25.91
C MET A 11 27.51 -6.55 24.69
N PHE A 12 28.08 -7.74 24.90
CA PHE A 12 28.55 -8.61 23.82
C PHE A 12 27.38 -9.23 23.03
N THR A 13 26.27 -9.59 23.69
CA THR A 13 25.08 -10.11 23.00
C THR A 13 24.35 -9.05 22.16
N LEU A 14 24.38 -7.78 22.57
CA LEU A 14 23.77 -6.67 21.81
C LEU A 14 24.58 -6.29 20.57
N ALA A 15 25.90 -6.48 20.59
CA ALA A 15 26.77 -6.14 19.47
C ALA A 15 26.62 -7.11 18.27
N ILE A 16 26.13 -8.33 18.51
CA ILE A 16 25.98 -9.37 17.46
C ILE A 16 24.63 -9.24 16.73
N SER A 17 23.66 -8.49 17.26
CA SER A 17 22.30 -8.41 16.71
C SER A 17 22.07 -7.32 15.66
N THR A 18 23.11 -6.63 15.16
CA THR A 18 22.93 -5.63 14.10
C THR A 18 22.76 -6.29 12.73
N ASN A 19 21.57 -6.78 12.44
CA ASN A 19 21.16 -7.09 11.08
C ASN A 19 20.95 -5.77 10.33
N THR A 20 21.85 -5.42 9.42
CA THR A 20 21.66 -4.29 8.51
C THR A 20 20.58 -4.64 7.50
N VAL A 21 19.36 -4.13 7.69
CA VAL A 21 18.31 -4.21 6.69
C VAL A 21 18.62 -3.18 5.61
N MET A 22 19.23 -3.62 4.51
CA MET A 22 19.31 -2.82 3.29
C MET A 22 17.95 -2.92 2.60
N ALA A 23 17.21 -1.81 2.53
CA ALA A 23 16.08 -1.73 1.63
C ALA A 23 16.64 -1.86 0.21
N ALA A 24 16.48 -3.03 -0.40
CA ALA A 24 16.67 -3.14 -1.83
C ALA A 24 15.65 -2.17 -2.45
N ASP A 25 16.14 -1.19 -3.20
CA ASP A 25 15.34 -0.53 -4.23
C ASP A 25 14.94 -1.64 -5.20
N LYS A 26 13.86 -2.34 -4.86
CA LYS A 26 13.07 -3.08 -5.83
C LYS A 26 12.51 -1.99 -6.71
N VAL A 27 13.27 -1.64 -7.74
CA VAL A 27 12.70 -1.25 -9.02
C VAL A 27 11.88 -2.48 -9.39
N GLU A 28 10.63 -2.51 -8.94
CA GLU A 28 9.69 -3.51 -9.38
C GLU A 28 9.77 -3.48 -10.91
N PRO A 29 10.08 -4.61 -11.56
CA PRO A 29 9.98 -4.65 -13.01
C PRO A 29 8.58 -4.15 -13.29
N LYS A 30 8.44 -3.09 -14.09
CA LYS A 30 7.12 -2.60 -14.52
C LYS A 30 6.40 -3.84 -15.01
N THR A 31 5.51 -4.39 -14.20
CA THR A 31 4.84 -5.64 -14.52
C THR A 31 4.12 -5.33 -15.80
N GLU A 32 4.63 -5.84 -16.92
CA GLU A 32 4.03 -5.57 -18.20
C GLU A 32 2.62 -6.12 -18.08
N LEU A 33 1.65 -5.19 -18.05
CA LEU A 33 0.25 -5.56 -17.89
C LEU A 33 -0.04 -6.59 -18.97
N THR A 34 -0.51 -7.76 -18.56
CA THR A 34 -0.97 -8.79 -19.48
C THR A 34 -2.00 -8.17 -20.44
N PRO A 35 -2.16 -8.68 -21.67
CA PRO A 35 -3.11 -8.12 -22.63
C PRO A 35 -4.52 -7.99 -22.04
N GLU A 36 -4.93 -8.92 -21.17
CA GLU A 36 -6.21 -8.85 -20.45
C GLU A 36 -6.27 -7.71 -19.41
N GLN A 37 -5.20 -7.51 -18.64
CA GLN A 37 -5.10 -6.42 -17.67
C GLN A 37 -5.09 -5.04 -18.35
N ARG A 38 -4.49 -4.92 -19.53
CA ARG A 38 -4.53 -3.69 -20.35
C ARG A 38 -5.96 -3.35 -20.76
N VAL A 39 -6.71 -4.33 -21.28
CA VAL A 39 -8.11 -4.13 -21.65
C VAL A 39 -8.96 -3.70 -20.44
N GLN A 40 -8.72 -4.28 -19.26
CA GLN A 40 -9.41 -3.86 -18.04
C GLN A 40 -9.02 -2.44 -17.61
N PHE A 41 -7.74 -2.09 -17.72
CA PHE A 41 -7.24 -0.75 -17.43
C PHE A 41 -7.87 0.29 -18.36
N ASP A 42 -7.91 0.04 -19.66
CA ASP A 42 -8.50 0.94 -20.65
C ASP A 42 -10.00 1.17 -20.39
N LYS A 43 -10.73 0.13 -19.98
CA LYS A 43 -12.14 0.27 -19.56
C LYS A 43 -12.29 1.21 -18.36
N ILE A 44 -11.40 1.10 -17.38
CA ILE A 44 -11.40 1.99 -16.21
C ILE A 44 -11.10 3.43 -16.64
N VAL A 45 -10.10 3.64 -17.49
CA VAL A 45 -9.73 4.96 -18.00
C VAL A 45 -10.91 5.60 -18.74
N ASN A 46 -11.53 4.88 -19.69
CA ASN A 46 -12.66 5.39 -20.46
C ASN A 46 -13.82 5.84 -19.56
N ARG A 47 -14.16 5.06 -18.53
CA ARG A 47 -15.23 5.40 -17.60
C ARG A 47 -14.88 6.60 -16.72
N VAL A 48 -13.63 6.71 -16.27
CA VAL A 48 -13.16 7.88 -15.51
C VAL A 48 -13.24 9.13 -16.38
N GLU A 49 -12.86 9.06 -17.64
CA GLU A 49 -12.97 10.19 -18.57
C GLU A 49 -14.41 10.58 -18.85
N GLU A 50 -15.31 9.60 -19.02
CA GLU A 50 -16.74 9.85 -19.15
C GLU A 50 -17.29 10.61 -17.93
N ILE A 51 -17.00 10.12 -16.72
CA ILE A 51 -17.42 10.79 -15.47
C ILE A 51 -16.76 12.17 -15.35
N ARG A 52 -15.51 12.36 -15.80
CA ARG A 52 -14.81 13.65 -15.78
C ARG A 52 -15.52 14.66 -16.68
N ASN A 53 -15.85 14.26 -17.90
CA ASN A 53 -16.38 15.12 -18.95
C ASN A 53 -17.91 15.33 -18.85
N MET A 54 -18.62 14.53 -18.04
CA MET A 54 -20.04 14.68 -17.76
C MET A 54 -20.37 16.04 -17.11
N ASP A 55 -21.46 16.68 -17.53
CA ASP A 55 -21.99 17.84 -16.82
C ASP A 55 -22.59 17.43 -15.47
N LYS A 56 -22.07 18.03 -14.40
CA LYS A 56 -22.41 17.71 -13.00
C LYS A 56 -23.21 18.84 -12.33
N SER A 57 -23.53 19.91 -13.08
CA SER A 57 -24.22 21.10 -12.57
C SER A 57 -25.57 20.74 -11.93
N ASN A 58 -26.36 19.92 -12.63
CA ASN A 58 -27.70 19.52 -12.25
C ASN A 58 -27.78 18.31 -11.30
N LEU A 59 -26.64 17.71 -10.92
CA LEU A 59 -26.65 16.54 -10.06
C LEU A 59 -26.90 16.90 -8.59
N THR A 60 -27.73 16.10 -7.93
CA THR A 60 -27.99 16.15 -6.50
C THR A 60 -26.75 15.75 -5.70
N ARG A 61 -26.74 16.08 -4.40
CA ARG A 61 -25.65 15.70 -3.49
C ARG A 61 -25.45 14.18 -3.43
N VAL A 62 -26.54 13.41 -3.54
CA VAL A 62 -26.52 11.94 -3.48
C VAL A 62 -25.86 11.37 -4.74
N GLU A 63 -26.23 11.85 -5.92
CA GLU A 63 -25.64 11.42 -7.20
C GLU A 63 -24.16 11.79 -7.28
N LYS A 64 -23.79 13.01 -6.86
CA LYS A 64 -22.37 13.41 -6.75
C LYS A 64 -21.59 12.49 -5.81
N LYS A 65 -22.20 12.02 -4.72
CA LYS A 65 -21.58 11.07 -3.79
C LYS A 65 -21.43 9.69 -4.42
N ALA A 66 -22.42 9.23 -5.19
CA ALA A 66 -22.35 7.97 -5.93
C ALA A 66 -21.21 7.99 -6.96
N LEU A 67 -21.08 9.06 -7.75
CA LEU A 67 -19.97 9.22 -8.70
C LEU A 67 -18.60 9.22 -8.01
N ARG A 68 -18.48 9.86 -6.85
CA ARG A 68 -17.23 9.83 -6.06
C ARG A 68 -16.92 8.42 -5.52
N LYS A 69 -17.94 7.64 -5.18
CA LYS A 69 -17.77 6.26 -4.74
C LYS A 69 -17.30 5.39 -5.91
N GLU A 70 -17.94 5.53 -7.07
CA GLU A 70 -17.54 4.85 -8.31
C GLU A 70 -16.09 5.17 -8.70
N LEU A 71 -15.69 6.45 -8.65
CA LEU A 71 -14.30 6.87 -8.89
C LEU A 71 -13.30 6.24 -7.90
N ARG A 72 -13.68 6.09 -6.63
CA ARG A 72 -12.82 5.43 -5.63
C ARG A 72 -12.65 3.93 -5.93
N GLU A 73 -13.75 3.25 -6.25
CA GLU A 73 -13.72 1.84 -6.62
C GLU A 73 -12.87 1.61 -7.89
N MET A 74 -12.96 2.50 -8.87
CA MET A 74 -12.12 2.46 -10.07
C MET A 74 -10.63 2.68 -9.76
N LYS A 75 -10.30 3.61 -8.86
CA LYS A 75 -8.93 3.81 -8.38
C LYS A 75 -8.38 2.55 -7.69
N ASP A 76 -9.21 1.91 -6.87
CA ASP A 76 -8.84 0.68 -6.16
C ASP A 76 -8.71 -0.51 -7.14
N LYS A 77 -9.47 -0.56 -8.23
CA LYS A 77 -9.24 -1.56 -9.29
C LYS A 77 -7.93 -1.29 -10.05
N ALA A 78 -7.67 -0.03 -10.42
CA ALA A 78 -6.48 0.35 -11.18
C ALA A 78 -5.18 0.07 -10.41
N ARG A 79 -5.14 0.38 -9.10
CA ARG A 79 -3.95 0.12 -8.28
C ARG A 79 -3.76 -1.37 -7.95
N ALA A 80 -4.81 -2.19 -8.03
CA ALA A 80 -4.71 -3.65 -7.95
C ALA A 80 -4.10 -4.23 -9.24
N LEU A 81 -4.43 -3.64 -10.40
CA LEU A 81 -3.81 -3.99 -11.68
C LEU A 81 -2.32 -3.61 -11.74
N SER A 82 -1.92 -2.51 -11.09
CA SER A 82 -0.55 -2.00 -11.12
C SER A 82 0.42 -2.61 -10.10
N GLY A 83 0.06 -3.72 -9.45
CA GLY A 83 0.93 -4.39 -8.45
C GLY A 83 1.03 -3.68 -7.10
N GLY A 84 0.24 -2.65 -6.84
CA GLY A 84 0.29 -1.91 -5.58
C GLY A 84 -0.20 -2.76 -4.40
N VAL A 85 0.61 -2.89 -3.35
CA VAL A 85 0.20 -3.57 -2.10
C VAL A 85 -0.97 -2.81 -1.46
N TYR A 86 -2.12 -3.48 -1.36
CA TYR A 86 -3.27 -3.01 -0.58
C TYR A 86 -3.07 -3.36 0.88
N LEU A 87 -2.59 -2.40 1.67
CA LEU A 87 -2.68 -2.51 3.12
C LEU A 87 -4.11 -2.18 3.55
N SER A 88 -4.88 -3.24 3.81
CA SER A 88 -6.14 -3.14 4.55
C SER A 88 -5.93 -2.39 5.87
N VAL A 89 -6.95 -1.68 6.36
CA VAL A 89 -6.91 -1.05 7.70
C VAL A 89 -6.50 -2.07 8.77
N GLY A 90 -6.97 -3.32 8.66
CA GLY A 90 -6.55 -4.40 9.56
C GLY A 90 -5.07 -4.77 9.41
N ALA A 91 -4.53 -4.76 8.19
CA ALA A 91 -3.11 -5.02 7.95
C ALA A 91 -2.22 -3.89 8.51
N ILE A 92 -2.67 -2.63 8.43
CA ILE A 92 -1.99 -1.48 9.06
C ILE A 92 -1.96 -1.66 10.59
N ILE A 93 -3.08 -2.08 11.20
CA ILE A 93 -3.15 -2.34 12.65
C ILE A 93 -2.20 -3.46 13.06
N ILE A 94 -2.14 -4.56 12.31
CA ILE A 94 -1.23 -5.68 12.60
C ILE A 94 0.24 -5.23 12.51
N ILE A 95 0.60 -4.45 11.49
CA ILE A 95 1.96 -3.91 11.36
C ILE A 95 2.30 -3.01 12.55
N ILE A 96 1.37 -2.13 12.97
CA ILE A 96 1.57 -1.27 14.14
C ILE A 96 1.73 -2.10 15.43
N LEU A 97 0.90 -3.14 15.62
CA LEU A 97 1.01 -4.03 16.77
C LEU A 97 2.33 -4.79 16.81
N LEU A 98 2.80 -5.29 15.65
CA LEU A 98 4.10 -5.95 15.54
C LEU A 98 5.24 -4.98 15.86
N LEU A 99 5.16 -3.72 15.41
CA LEU A 99 6.14 -2.70 15.76
C LEU A 99 6.18 -2.41 17.27
N ILE A 100 5.02 -2.40 17.95
CA ILE A 100 4.96 -2.21 19.41
C ILE A 100 5.52 -3.42 20.18
N LEU A 101 5.37 -4.64 19.65
CA LEU A 101 5.83 -5.86 20.31
C LEU A 101 7.32 -6.13 20.09
N ILE A 102 7.87 -5.67 18.95
CA ILE A 102 9.28 -5.82 18.57
C ILE A 102 10.15 -4.66 19.10
N LEU A 103 9.58 -3.46 19.27
CA LEU A 103 10.24 -2.30 19.89
C LEU A 103 10.26 -2.41 21.41
#